data_AF-A0A4Y8CFU8-F1
#
_entry.id   AF-A0A4Y8CFU8-F1
#
_cell.length_a   1.000
_cell.length_b   1.000
_cell.length_c   1.000
_cell.angle_alpha   90.00
_cell.angle_beta   90.00
_cell.angle_gamma   90.00
#
_symmetry.space_group_name_H-M   'P 1'
#
loop_
_entity.id
_entity.type
_entity.pdbx_description
1 polymer ?
#
loop_
_entity_poly.entity_id
_entity_poly.type
_entity_poly.pdbx_seq_one_letter_code
_entity_poly.pdbx_strand_id
1 'polypeptide(L)' 'PTAILSRQSAGIRNKSFIINLPGNPKAIKECLEPVFPAIPYCIDLIEGAYIQANDEVIKVFRPKKKCQN' A
#
# COMPACT_ATOMS: atom_id res chain seq x y z
N PRO A 1 -7.16 20.72 -6.26
CA PRO A 1 -6.05 21.46 -6.91
C PRO A 1 -4.79 21.62 -6.04
N THR A 2 -4.91 21.78 -4.72
CA THR A 2 -3.77 21.98 -3.79
C THR A 2 -3.00 20.70 -3.45
N ALA A 3 -3.44 19.53 -3.92
CA ALA A 3 -2.78 18.24 -3.68
C ALA A 3 -1.30 18.22 -4.14
N ILE A 4 -0.94 19.03 -5.13
CA ILE A 4 0.45 19.19 -5.61
C ILE A 4 1.41 19.77 -4.57
N LEU A 5 0.90 20.49 -3.56
CA LEU A 5 1.72 21.04 -2.46
C LEU A 5 2.04 19.97 -1.40
N SER A 6 1.41 18.80 -1.50
CA SER A 6 1.62 17.69 -0.58
C SER A 6 3.01 17.09 -0.77
N ARG A 7 3.78 17.01 0.32
CA ARG A 7 5.10 16.35 0.38
C ARG A 7 4.99 14.91 0.90
N GLN A 8 3.87 14.26 0.61
CA GLN A 8 3.68 12.85 0.97
C GLN A 8 4.77 12.00 0.34
N SER A 9 5.25 11.03 1.12
CA SER A 9 6.27 10.09 0.71
C SER A 9 5.95 8.75 1.37
N ALA A 10 6.52 7.69 0.83
CA ALA A 10 6.45 6.36 1.39
C ALA A 10 7.85 5.73 1.33
N GLY A 11 8.15 4.86 2.28
CA GLY A 11 9.45 4.23 2.38
C GLY A 11 9.43 2.98 3.24
N ILE A 12 10.56 2.31 3.26
CA ILE A 12 10.77 1.07 4.00
C ILE A 12 11.83 1.33 5.06
N ARG A 13 11.56 0.89 6.29
CA ARG A 13 12.54 0.82 7.38
C ARG A 13 12.56 -0.60 7.91
N ASN A 14 13.65 -1.33 7.70
CA ASN A 14 13.74 -2.76 7.97
C ASN A 14 12.60 -3.51 7.25
N LYS A 15 11.75 -4.20 8.01
CA LYS A 15 10.57 -4.94 7.51
C LYS A 15 9.26 -4.17 7.67
N SER A 16 9.33 -2.85 7.85
CA SER A 16 8.17 -1.97 8.04
C SER A 16 8.01 -1.03 6.86
N PHE A 17 6.79 -0.96 6.33
CA PHE A 17 6.38 0.02 5.33
C PHE A 17 5.77 1.25 6.02
N ILE A 18 6.21 2.44 5.64
CA ILE A 18 5.79 3.72 6.21
C ILE A 18 5.22 4.58 5.07
N ILE A 19 4.01 5.09 5.22
CA ILE A 19 3.35 5.96 4.24
C ILE A 19 2.77 7.19 4.94
N ASN A 20 3.02 8.37 4.38
CA ASN A 20 2.42 9.61 4.84
C ASN A 20 1.05 9.81 4.20
N LEU A 21 0.01 9.95 5.03
CA LEU A 21 -1.37 10.19 4.60
C LEU A 21 -1.81 11.60 5.00
N PRO A 22 -2.88 12.15 4.38
CA PRO A 22 -3.39 13.47 4.72
C PRO A 22 -4.11 13.46 6.08
N GLY A 23 -4.32 14.62 6.70
CA GLY A 23 -4.98 14.71 8.02
C GLY A 23 -6.51 14.60 7.99
N ASN A 24 -7.15 14.74 6.81
CA ASN A 24 -8.61 14.68 6.68
C ASN A 24 -9.06 13.23 6.39
N PRO A 25 -10.02 12.65 7.16
CA PRO A 25 -10.50 11.29 6.95
C PRO A 25 -10.98 10.97 5.53
N LYS A 26 -11.63 11.92 4.86
CA LYS A 26 -12.08 11.75 3.47
C LYS A 26 -10.89 11.59 2.52
N ALA A 27 -9.90 12.47 2.66
CA ALA A 27 -8.69 12.43 1.85
C ALA A 27 -7.84 11.18 2.16
N ILE A 28 -7.86 10.67 3.39
CA ILE A 28 -7.20 9.40 3.74
C ILE A 28 -7.78 8.28 2.90
N LYS A 29 -9.10 8.15 2.85
CA LYS A 29 -9.78 7.12 2.06
C LYS A 29 -9.45 7.25 0.57
N GLU A 30 -9.58 8.45 0.02
CA GLU A 30 -9.29 8.75 -1.39
C GLU A 30 -7.83 8.47 -1.78
N CYS A 31 -6.86 8.70 -0.87
CA CYS A 31 -5.46 8.40 -1.11
C CYS A 31 -5.14 6.91 -0.91
N LEU A 32 -5.76 6.25 0.06
CA LEU A 32 -5.42 4.87 0.46
C LEU A 32 -6.04 3.82 -0.47
N GLU A 33 -7.30 3.99 -0.89
CA GLU A 33 -8.00 3.05 -1.78
C GLU A 33 -7.21 2.68 -3.05
N PRO A 34 -6.61 3.61 -3.80
CA PRO A 34 -5.86 3.26 -5.01
C PRO A 34 -4.49 2.63 -4.73
N VAL A 35 -3.85 2.91 -3.59
CA VAL A 35 -2.49 2.42 -3.28
C VAL A 35 -2.48 1.12 -2.50
N PHE A 36 -3.51 0.88 -1.66
CA PHE A 36 -3.58 -0.29 -0.79
C PHE A 36 -3.49 -1.64 -1.52
N PRO A 37 -4.07 -1.84 -2.72
CA PRO A 37 -3.94 -3.10 -3.46
C PRO A 37 -2.50 -3.59 -3.63
N ALA A 38 -1.51 -2.68 -3.70
CA ALA A 38 -0.10 -3.02 -3.85
C ALA A 38 0.65 -3.19 -2.51
N ILE A 39 0.12 -2.63 -1.41
CA ILE A 39 0.81 -2.61 -0.10
C ILE A 39 1.07 -4.02 0.46
N PRO A 40 0.10 -4.96 0.48
CA PRO A 40 0.35 -6.29 1.02
C PRO A 40 1.47 -7.03 0.29
N TYR A 41 1.55 -6.92 -1.04
CA TYR A 41 2.65 -7.52 -1.80
C TYR A 41 3.99 -6.81 -1.54
N CYS A 42 3.98 -5.49 -1.38
CA CYS A 42 5.18 -4.75 -0.96
C CYS A 42 5.71 -5.25 0.40
N ILE A 43 4.81 -5.56 1.34
CA ILE A 43 5.17 -6.12 2.65
C ILE A 43 5.70 -7.56 2.52
N ASP A 44 5.12 -8.37 1.63
CA ASP A 44 5.64 -9.71 1.30
C ASP A 44 7.10 -9.62 0.77
N LEU A 45 7.41 -8.63 -0.08
CA LEU A 45 8.74 -8.44 -0.68
C LEU A 45 9.82 -8.03 0.32
N ILE A 46 9.45 -7.31 1.39
CA ILE A 46 10.38 -6.95 2.48
C ILE A 46 10.41 -8.00 3.59
N GLU A 47 9.88 -9.20 3.32
CA GLU A 47 9.77 -10.33 4.25
C GLU A 47 9.06 -9.95 5.57
N GLY A 48 8.08 -9.06 5.47
CA GLY A 48 7.23 -8.64 6.57
C GLY A 48 6.10 -9.62 6.86
N ALA A 49 5.07 -9.15 7.58
CA ALA A 49 3.90 -9.95 7.88
C ALA A 49 3.02 -10.18 6.64
N TYR A 50 2.47 -11.38 6.50
CA TYR A 50 1.53 -11.67 5.43
C TYR A 50 0.16 -11.04 5.73
N ILE A 51 -0.27 -10.09 4.90
CA ILE A 51 -1.55 -9.39 5.06
C ILE A 51 -2.63 -10.00 4.18
N GLN A 52 -3.74 -10.41 4.78
CA GLN A 52 -4.98 -10.78 4.09
C GLN A 52 -5.98 -9.62 4.19
N ALA A 53 -6.64 -9.29 3.08
CA ALA A 53 -7.68 -8.27 3.03
C ALA A 53 -9.06 -8.91 2.80
N ASN A 54 -10.12 -8.17 3.13
CA ASN A 54 -11.47 -8.54 2.70
C ASN A 54 -11.66 -8.15 1.22
N ASP A 55 -11.83 -9.15 0.35
CA ASP A 55 -12.00 -8.97 -1.09
C ASP A 55 -13.27 -8.20 -1.48
N GLU A 56 -14.28 -8.13 -0.59
CA GLU A 56 -15.48 -7.30 -0.79
C GLU A 56 -15.17 -5.79 -0.70
N VAL A 57 -14.09 -5.43 0.01
CA VAL A 57 -13.70 -4.05 0.25
C VAL A 57 -12.56 -3.63 -0.68
N ILE A 58 -11.45 -4.39 -0.68
CA ILE A 58 -10.28 -4.11 -1.52
C ILE A 58 -9.65 -5.43 -1.99
N LYS A 59 -9.53 -5.55 -3.32
CA LYS A 59 -8.82 -6.66 -3.95
C LYS A 59 -7.32 -6.42 -3.96
N VAL A 60 -6.57 -7.28 -3.31
CA VAL A 60 -5.12 -7.19 -3.23
C VAL A 60 -4.47 -7.74 -4.50
N PHE A 61 -3.50 -7.01 -5.04
CA PHE A 61 -2.70 -7.46 -6.16
C PHE A 61 -1.47 -8.23 -5.67
N ARG A 62 -1.35 -9.49 -6.08
CA ARG A 62 -0.14 -10.31 -5.92
C ARG A 62 0.16 -11.00 -7.25
N PRO A 63 1.33 -10.77 -7.87
CA PRO A 63 1.69 -11.48 -9.09
C PRO A 63 1.89 -12.96 -8.77
N LYS A 64 1.44 -13.84 -9.68
CA LYS A 64 1.82 -15.25 -9.62
C LYS A 64 3.34 -15.32 -9.80
N LYS A 65 4.05 -16.02 -8.90
CA LYS A 65 5.47 -16.33 -9.12
C LYS A 65 5.60 -16.91 -10.52
N LYS A 66 6.41 -16.30 -11.38
CA LYS A 66 6.83 -16.97 -12.62
C LYS A 66 7.46 -18.28 -12.19
N CYS A 67 6.97 -19.41 -12.71
CA CYS A 67 7.69 -20.67 -12.63
C CYS A 67 9.12 -20.39 -13.10
N GLN A 68 10.07 -20.45 -12.19
CA GLN A 68 11.48 -20.50 -12.56
C GLN A 68 11.68 -21.91 -13.12
N ASN A 69 11.94 -21.97 -14.43
CA ASN A 69 12.44 -23.17 -15.09
C ASN A 69 13.85 -23.48 -14.59
#